data_AF-R4RMB0-F1
#
_entry.id   AF-R4RMB0-F1
#
_cell.length_a   1.000
_cell.length_b   1.000
_cell.length_c   1.000
_cell.angle_alpha   90.00
_cell.angle_beta   90.00
_cell.angle_gamma   90.00
#
_symmetry.space_group_name_H-M   'P 1'
#
loop_
_entity.id
_entity.type
_entity.pdbx_description
1 polymer ?
#
loop_
_entity_poly.entity_id
_entity_poly.type
_entity_poly.pdbx_seq_one_letter_code
_entity_poly.pdbx_strand_id
1 'polypeptide(L)'
;MKTKKHQFIQLKLSQLIVNKEHYRHSLDRYLNKHLTNELEAIQKFCDKDNQYTLLKLMKSIVSNGFCKRKYFIITKENSNSDKYLVLDGNRRLTAIKILNDSNLVPNESKKIKKFAIRNQKILLKWIFGVWSISKKKTLRKK
;
A
#
# COMPACT_ATOMS: atom_id res chain seq x y z
N MET A 1 -3.06 -32.96 9.53
CA MET A 1 -3.18 -31.53 9.13
C MET A 1 -1.83 -31.06 8.58
N LYS A 2 -1.74 -30.65 7.31
CA LYS A 2 -0.49 -30.10 6.75
C LYS A 2 -0.23 -28.74 7.40
N THR A 3 0.87 -28.57 8.11
CA THR A 3 1.27 -27.28 8.68
C THR A 3 1.58 -26.31 7.54
N LYS A 4 0.74 -25.28 7.36
CA LYS A 4 1.03 -24.20 6.41
C LYS A 4 2.25 -23.44 6.92
N LYS A 5 3.41 -23.68 6.32
CA LYS A 5 4.63 -22.91 6.62
C LYS A 5 4.45 -21.50 6.08
N HIS A 6 4.48 -20.49 6.96
CA HIS A 6 4.56 -19.10 6.56
C HIS A 6 6.00 -18.76 6.19
N GLN A 7 6.20 -18.16 5.02
CA GLN A 7 7.50 -17.69 4.54
C GLN A 7 7.44 -16.19 4.30
N PHE A 8 8.50 -15.49 4.69
CA PHE A 8 8.67 -14.08 4.35
C PHE A 8 9.29 -13.98 2.96
N ILE A 9 8.65 -13.24 2.07
CA ILE A 9 9.12 -13.02 0.71
C ILE A 9 9.15 -11.52 0.40
N GLN A 10 10.14 -11.09 -0.38
CA GLN A 10 10.24 -9.73 -0.87
C GLN A 10 9.53 -9.61 -2.21
N LEU A 11 8.60 -8.68 -2.32
CA LEU A 11 7.77 -8.47 -3.52
C LEU A 11 7.81 -7.03 -3.98
N LYS A 12 7.65 -6.83 -5.29
CA LYS A 12 7.39 -5.51 -5.89
C LYS A 12 5.94 -5.10 -5.62
N LEU A 13 5.70 -3.80 -5.50
CA LEU A 13 4.33 -3.26 -5.32
C LEU A 13 3.38 -3.70 -6.43
N SER A 14 3.87 -3.81 -7.67
CA SER A 14 3.10 -4.25 -8.84
C SER A 14 2.64 -5.70 -8.78
N GLN A 15 3.27 -6.54 -7.94
CA GLN A 15 2.88 -7.94 -7.74
C GLN A 15 1.74 -8.07 -6.72
N LEU A 16 1.45 -7.04 -5.93
CA LEU A 16 0.42 -7.09 -4.91
C LEU A 16 -0.91 -6.57 -5.47
N ILE A 17 -1.99 -7.32 -5.22
CA ILE A 17 -3.35 -7.00 -5.62
C ILE A 17 -4.21 -6.75 -4.37
N VAL A 18 -4.92 -5.63 -4.36
CA VAL A 18 -5.96 -5.34 -3.36
C VAL A 18 -7.09 -6.34 -3.57
N ASN A 19 -7.46 -7.06 -2.52
CA ASN A 19 -8.51 -8.06 -2.61
C ASN A 19 -9.87 -7.38 -2.82
N LYS A 20 -10.49 -7.63 -3.97
CA LYS A 20 -11.80 -7.05 -4.34
C LYS A 20 -12.97 -7.72 -3.59
N GLU A 21 -12.83 -8.99 -3.26
CA GLU A 21 -13.87 -9.77 -2.55
C GLU A 21 -13.87 -9.40 -1.07
N HIS A 22 -12.70 -9.25 -0.46
CA HIS A 22 -12.57 -8.93 0.97
C HIS A 22 -11.69 -7.70 1.19
N TYR A 23 -12.01 -6.61 0.51
CA TYR A 23 -11.21 -5.37 0.61
C TYR A 23 -11.22 -4.80 2.03
N ARG A 24 -12.33 -4.95 2.76
CA ARG A 24 -12.48 -4.53 4.15
C ARG A 24 -13.48 -5.40 4.91
N HIS A 25 -12.97 -6.31 5.74
CA HIS A 25 -13.77 -7.24 6.56
C HIS A 25 -14.88 -6.60 7.41
N SER A 26 -14.77 -5.32 7.75
CA SER A 26 -15.79 -4.60 8.53
C SER A 26 -17.00 -4.11 7.72
N LEU A 27 -16.87 -3.99 6.39
CA LEU A 27 -17.94 -3.48 5.50
C LEU A 27 -18.56 -4.59 4.64
N ASP A 28 -17.76 -5.60 4.32
CA ASP A 28 -18.10 -6.64 3.35
C ASP A 28 -19.29 -7.52 3.80
N ARG A 29 -19.43 -7.71 5.12
CA ARG A 29 -20.50 -8.53 5.71
C ARG A 29 -21.92 -8.01 5.50
N TYR A 30 -22.10 -6.75 5.10
CA TYR A 30 -23.42 -6.10 5.08
C TYR A 30 -23.91 -5.66 3.70
N LEU A 31 -23.04 -5.60 2.69
CA LEU A 31 -23.38 -4.94 1.42
C LEU A 31 -23.66 -5.90 0.25
N ASN A 32 -23.33 -7.20 0.37
CA ASN A 32 -23.43 -8.21 -0.72
C ASN A 32 -22.94 -7.67 -2.09
N LYS A 33 -22.02 -6.71 -2.07
CA LYS A 33 -21.59 -5.99 -3.26
C LYS A 33 -20.26 -6.55 -3.68
N HIS A 34 -20.33 -7.49 -4.62
CA HIS A 34 -19.15 -7.98 -5.30
C HIS A 34 -18.54 -6.84 -6.13
N LEU A 35 -17.33 -6.44 -5.76
CA LEU A 35 -16.54 -5.51 -6.57
C LEU A 35 -15.96 -6.28 -7.76
N THR A 36 -16.06 -5.70 -8.95
CA THR A 36 -15.72 -6.41 -10.18
C THR A 36 -14.21 -6.50 -10.39
N ASN A 37 -13.48 -5.47 -9.97
CA ASN A 37 -12.06 -5.30 -10.24
C ASN A 37 -11.30 -4.61 -9.07
N GLU A 38 -9.97 -4.62 -9.16
CA GLU A 38 -9.10 -4.02 -8.13
C GLU A 38 -9.30 -2.50 -8.01
N LEU A 39 -9.52 -1.80 -9.14
CA LEU A 39 -9.69 -0.35 -9.15
C LEU A 39 -10.91 0.07 -8.33
N GLU A 40 -12.04 -0.64 -8.48
CA GLU A 40 -13.23 -0.42 -7.66
C GLU A 40 -12.93 -0.61 -6.16
N ALA A 41 -12.16 -1.63 -5.79
CA ALA A 41 -11.75 -1.85 -4.39
C ALA A 41 -10.88 -0.72 -3.85
N ILE A 42 -9.98 -0.18 -4.67
CA ILE A 42 -9.17 0.99 -4.33
C ILE A 42 -10.05 2.23 -4.16
N GLN A 43 -10.97 2.46 -5.09
CA GLN A 43 -11.88 3.61 -5.08
C GLN A 43 -12.84 3.55 -3.89
N LYS A 44 -13.26 2.35 -3.45
CA LYS A 44 -14.07 2.17 -2.24
C LYS A 44 -13.41 2.63 -0.94
N PHE A 45 -12.08 2.61 -0.87
CA PHE A 45 -11.38 3.25 0.25
C PHE A 45 -11.38 4.78 0.19
N CYS A 46 -11.69 5.35 -0.96
CA CYS A 46 -11.78 6.80 -1.17
C CYS A 46 -13.19 7.34 -0.85
N ASP A 47 -14.21 6.49 -0.75
CA ASP A 47 -15.58 6.85 -0.35
C ASP A 47 -15.59 7.64 0.97
N LYS A 48 -16.60 8.50 1.15
CA LYS A 48 -16.71 9.45 2.27
C LYS A 48 -16.47 8.80 3.64
N ASP A 49 -17.03 7.60 3.85
CA ASP A 49 -16.93 6.86 5.11
C ASP A 49 -15.49 6.38 5.43
N ASN A 50 -14.70 6.11 4.38
CA ASN A 50 -13.35 5.58 4.49
C ASN A 50 -12.27 6.66 4.36
N GLN A 51 -12.59 7.77 3.68
CA GLN A 51 -11.67 8.83 3.29
C GLN A 51 -10.82 9.34 4.45
N TYR A 52 -11.42 9.61 5.61
CA TYR A 52 -10.69 10.11 6.78
C TYR A 52 -9.62 9.11 7.25
N THR A 53 -9.98 7.83 7.38
CA THR A 53 -9.07 6.78 7.85
C THR A 53 -7.95 6.50 6.85
N LEU A 54 -8.26 6.54 5.55
CA LEU A 54 -7.27 6.39 4.49
C LEU A 54 -6.28 7.56 4.50
N LEU A 55 -6.79 8.80 4.53
CA LEU A 55 -5.96 10.00 4.51
C LEU A 55 -5.05 10.09 5.75
N LYS A 56 -5.55 9.72 6.94
CA LYS A 56 -4.74 9.63 8.16
C LYS A 56 -3.60 8.62 8.01
N LEU A 57 -3.87 7.48 7.39
CA LEU A 57 -2.84 6.47 7.11
C LEU A 57 -1.80 6.97 6.10
N MET A 58 -2.25 7.58 5.00
CA MET A 58 -1.35 8.18 4.00
C MET A 58 -0.43 9.24 4.61
N LYS A 59 -0.98 10.13 5.45
CA LYS A 59 -0.20 11.13 6.20
C LYS A 59 0.86 10.47 7.08
N SER A 60 0.47 9.44 7.85
CA SER A 60 1.42 8.70 8.70
C SER A 60 2.53 8.03 7.89
N ILE A 61 2.20 7.42 6.74
CA ILE A 61 3.19 6.81 5.83
C ILE A 61 4.15 7.88 5.27
N VAL A 62 3.63 9.05 4.89
CA VAL A 62 4.45 10.15 4.38
C VAL A 62 5.39 10.70 5.46
N SER A 63 4.90 10.89 6.68
CA SER A 63 5.67 11.46 7.79
C SER A 63 6.68 10.47 8.40
N ASN A 64 6.29 9.20 8.55
CA ASN A 64 7.07 8.21 9.33
C ASN A 64 7.69 7.11 8.46
N GLY A 65 7.43 7.12 7.15
CA GLY A 65 7.76 6.03 6.26
C GLY A 65 6.81 4.83 6.40
N PHE A 66 7.06 3.80 5.58
CA PHE A 66 6.29 2.57 5.65
C PHE A 66 6.75 1.69 6.82
N CYS A 67 5.81 1.24 7.65
CA CYS A 67 6.13 0.46 8.85
C CYS A 67 6.62 -0.95 8.50
N LYS A 68 7.93 -1.19 8.63
CA LYS A 68 8.58 -2.48 8.33
C LYS A 68 8.13 -3.66 9.21
N ARG A 69 7.52 -3.39 10.37
CA ARG A 69 7.02 -4.44 11.29
C ARG A 69 5.64 -4.99 10.94
N LYS A 70 4.91 -4.33 10.05
CA LYS A 70 3.56 -4.74 9.66
C LYS A 70 3.58 -5.34 8.26
N TYR A 71 3.74 -6.65 8.19
CA TYR A 71 3.72 -7.41 6.94
C TYR A 71 2.32 -7.45 6.30
N PHE A 72 2.28 -7.75 5.00
CA PHE A 72 1.04 -8.11 4.31
C PHE A 72 0.84 -9.63 4.44
N ILE A 73 -0.37 -10.05 4.73
CA ILE A 73 -0.75 -11.47 4.61
C ILE A 73 -1.26 -11.64 3.19
N ILE A 74 -0.69 -12.58 2.45
CA ILE A 74 -0.96 -12.75 1.03
C ILE A 74 -1.20 -14.21 0.68
N THR A 75 -1.87 -14.42 -0.45
CA THR A 75 -1.95 -15.71 -1.14
C THR A 75 -1.60 -15.50 -2.61
N LYS A 76 -1.12 -16.54 -3.29
CA LYS A 76 -0.99 -16.47 -4.76
C LYS A 76 -2.38 -16.28 -5.36
N GLU A 77 -2.48 -15.40 -6.35
CA GLU A 77 -3.73 -15.18 -7.10
C GLU A 77 -4.13 -16.44 -7.87
N ASN A 78 -3.17 -17.03 -8.59
CA ASN A 78 -3.30 -18.28 -9.34
C ASN A 78 -1.97 -19.05 -9.27
N SER A 79 -1.99 -20.38 -9.50
CA SER A 79 -0.79 -21.22 -9.45
C SER A 79 0.35 -20.73 -10.36
N ASN A 80 0.00 -20.16 -11.52
CA ASN A 80 0.93 -19.70 -12.56
C ASN A 80 1.11 -18.17 -12.58
N SER A 81 0.53 -17.43 -11.63
CA SER A 81 0.64 -15.97 -11.58
C SER A 81 1.77 -15.54 -10.65
N ASP A 82 2.54 -14.53 -11.09
CA ASP A 82 3.52 -13.83 -10.25
C ASP A 82 2.87 -12.76 -9.35
N LYS A 83 1.54 -12.71 -9.33
CA LYS A 83 0.75 -11.80 -8.51
C LYS A 83 0.19 -12.48 -7.27
N TYR A 84 0.05 -11.67 -6.24
CA TYR A 84 -0.36 -12.07 -4.91
C TYR A 84 -1.53 -11.22 -4.44
N LEU A 85 -2.60 -11.90 -4.03
CA LEU A 85 -3.78 -11.29 -3.45
C LEU A 85 -3.52 -10.98 -1.98
N VAL A 86 -3.80 -9.75 -1.55
CA VAL A 86 -3.64 -9.33 -0.15
C VAL A 86 -4.86 -9.71 0.69
N LEU A 87 -4.66 -10.62 1.65
CA LEU A 87 -5.68 -11.04 2.60
C LEU A 87 -5.79 -10.09 3.79
N ASP A 88 -4.66 -9.57 4.31
CA ASP A 88 -4.64 -8.51 5.32
C ASP A 88 -3.71 -7.37 4.94
N GLY A 89 -4.15 -6.16 5.25
CA GLY A 89 -3.45 -4.93 4.95
C GLY A 89 -3.95 -4.24 3.68
N ASN A 90 -5.11 -4.60 3.14
CA ASN A 90 -5.69 -3.97 1.95
C ASN A 90 -5.68 -2.43 2.01
N ARG A 91 -6.10 -1.82 3.12
CA ARG A 91 -6.03 -0.36 3.31
C ARG A 91 -4.60 0.22 3.22
N ARG A 92 -3.60 -0.52 3.72
CA ARG A 92 -2.17 -0.13 3.64
C ARG A 92 -1.68 -0.21 2.19
N LEU A 93 -2.01 -1.29 1.50
CA LEU A 93 -1.67 -1.45 0.09
C LEU A 93 -2.31 -0.33 -0.74
N THR A 94 -3.60 -0.05 -0.54
CA THR A 94 -4.31 1.03 -1.21
C THR A 94 -3.66 2.40 -0.99
N ALA A 95 -3.29 2.73 0.25
CA ALA A 95 -2.59 3.98 0.54
C ALA A 95 -1.26 4.10 -0.23
N ILE A 96 -0.48 3.02 -0.30
CA ILE A 96 0.80 3.00 -1.02
C ILE A 96 0.58 3.09 -2.54
N LYS A 97 -0.39 2.34 -3.09
CA LYS A 97 -0.72 2.39 -4.52
C LYS A 97 -1.16 3.79 -4.94
N ILE A 98 -2.00 4.46 -4.15
CA ILE A 98 -2.44 5.84 -4.42
C ILE A 98 -1.27 6.84 -4.30
N LEU A 99 -0.40 6.68 -3.31
CA LEU A 99 0.80 7.53 -3.18
C LEU A 99 1.79 7.33 -4.33
N ASN A 100 1.79 6.15 -4.96
CA ASN A 100 2.58 5.85 -6.14
C ASN A 100 1.93 6.39 -7.43
N ASP A 101 0.63 6.16 -7.59
CA ASP A 101 -0.17 6.59 -8.73
C ASP A 101 -1.48 7.25 -8.27
N SER A 102 -1.54 8.58 -8.41
CA SER A 102 -2.71 9.37 -8.05
C SER A 102 -3.90 9.22 -9.00
N ASN A 103 -3.71 8.62 -10.19
CA ASN A 103 -4.78 8.41 -11.17
C ASN A 103 -5.78 7.34 -10.71
N LEU A 104 -5.41 6.52 -9.72
CA LEU A 104 -6.29 5.55 -9.08
C LEU A 104 -7.39 6.22 -8.23
N VAL A 105 -7.24 7.51 -7.91
CA VAL A 105 -8.19 8.25 -7.07
C VAL A 105 -9.32 8.82 -7.92
N PRO A 106 -10.59 8.56 -7.55
CA PRO A 106 -11.73 9.08 -8.30
C PRO A 106 -11.83 10.60 -8.11
N ASN A 107 -12.38 11.31 -9.10
CA ASN A 107 -12.34 12.78 -9.17
C ASN A 107 -13.10 13.47 -8.02
N GLU A 108 -14.10 12.79 -7.46
CA GLU A 108 -14.90 13.19 -6.32
C GLU A 108 -14.06 13.29 -5.04
N SER A 109 -13.00 12.48 -4.95
CA SER A 109 -12.09 12.40 -3.80
C SER A 109 -10.94 13.43 -3.85
N LYS A 110 -11.29 14.70 -4.12
CA LYS A 110 -10.33 15.80 -4.33
C LYS A 110 -9.24 15.91 -3.25
N LYS A 111 -9.60 15.71 -1.97
CA LYS A 111 -8.66 15.80 -0.83
C LYS A 111 -7.57 14.72 -0.91
N ILE A 112 -7.95 13.48 -1.18
CA ILE A 112 -7.01 12.36 -1.33
C ILE A 112 -6.15 12.60 -2.57
N LYS A 113 -6.77 12.95 -3.70
CA LYS A 113 -6.07 13.18 -4.97
C LYS A 113 -5.01 14.28 -4.84
N LYS A 114 -5.38 15.42 -4.26
CA LYS A 114 -4.45 16.54 -3.99
C LYS A 114 -3.30 16.11 -3.08
N PHE A 115 -3.59 15.34 -2.02
CA PHE A 115 -2.57 14.84 -1.12
C PHE A 115 -1.61 13.85 -1.82
N ALA A 116 -2.16 12.94 -2.65
CA ALA A 116 -1.38 11.97 -3.41
C ALA A 116 -0.44 12.66 -4.41
N ILE A 117 -0.94 13.60 -5.23
CA ILE A 117 -0.15 14.36 -6.21
C ILE A 117 1.01 15.09 -5.52
N ARG A 118 0.73 15.79 -4.40
CA ARG A 118 1.75 16.55 -3.67
C ARG A 118 2.87 15.67 -3.11
N ASN A 119 2.57 14.42 -2.78
CA ASN A 119 3.49 13.49 -2.13
C ASN A 119 3.90 12.33 -3.06
N GLN A 120 3.62 12.45 -4.35
CA GLN A 120 3.95 11.43 -5.33
C GLN A 120 5.48 11.26 -5.35
N LYS A 121 5.96 10.01 -5.47
CA LYS A 121 7.39 9.63 -5.45
C LYS A 121 8.08 9.67 -4.07
N ILE A 122 7.41 9.99 -2.96
CA ILE A 122 8.01 9.82 -1.63
C ILE A 122 8.47 8.37 -1.42
N LEU A 123 7.67 7.39 -1.85
CA LEU A 123 8.00 5.96 -1.70
C LEU A 123 9.29 5.56 -2.45
N LEU A 124 9.62 6.22 -3.57
CA LEU A 124 10.87 5.96 -4.29
C LEU A 124 12.09 6.37 -3.45
N LYS A 125 12.01 7.45 -2.67
CA LYS A 125 13.08 7.83 -1.72
C LYS A 125 13.30 6.78 -0.62
N TRP A 126 12.25 6.07 -0.20
CA TRP A 126 12.35 5.10 0.89
C TRP A 126 12.72 3.68 0.41
N ILE A 127 12.38 3.31 -0.83
CA ILE A 127 12.80 2.04 -1.43
C ILE A 127 14.28 2.09 -1.87
N PHE A 128 14.76 3.27 -2.29
CA PHE A 128 16.16 3.51 -2.68
C PHE A 128 17.01 4.20 -1.61
N GLY A 129 16.57 4.20 -0.35
CA GLY A 129 17.35 4.68 0.80
C GLY A 129 18.53 3.76 1.11
N VAL A 130 19.48 3.67 0.18
CA VAL A 130 20.82 3.13 0.37
C VAL A 130 21.49 3.98 1.43
N TRP A 131 21.94 3.33 2.49
CA TRP A 131 22.81 3.92 3.50
C TRP A 131 24.18 4.14 2.85
N SER A 132 24.45 5.31 2.28
CA SER A 132 25.82 5.72 1.97
C SER A 132 26.42 6.30 3.25
N ILE A 133 27.29 5.53 3.90
CA ILE A 133 28.23 6.08 4.89
C ILE A 133 29.20 6.93 4.09
N SER A 134 28.93 8.23 3.96
CA SER A 134 29.98 9.17 3.59
C SER A 134 30.95 9.24 4.77
N LYS A 135 32.10 8.56 4.64
CA LYS A 135 33.23 8.78 5.55
C LYS A 135 33.57 10.27 5.49
N LYS A 136 33.28 11.01 6.57
CA LYS A 136 33.87 12.33 6.79
C LYS A 136 35.40 12.15 6.73
N LYS A 137 36.04 12.68 5.69
CA LYS A 137 37.48 12.95 5.70
C LYS A 137 37.72 13.98 6.81
N THR A 138 38.20 13.53 7.96
CA THR A 138 38.84 14.41 8.94
C THR A 138 40.18 14.83 8.33
N LEU A 139 40.23 16.06 7.81
CA LEU A 139 41.48 16.74 7.51
C LEU A 139 42.21 16.96 8.84
N ARG A 140 43.22 16.13 9.12
CA ARG A 140 44.27 16.49 10.08
C ARG A 140 45.14 17.55 9.41
N LYS A 141 45.02 18.80 9.88
CA LYS A 141 46.04 19.82 9.63
C LYS A 141 47.31 19.39 10.38
N LYS A 142 48.42 19.30 9.66
CA LYS A 142 49.78 19.33 10.24
C LYS A 142 50.08 20.75 10.68
#